data_AF-A0A7V8Z288-F1
#
_entry.id   AF-A0A7V8Z288-F1
#
_cell.length_a   1.000
_cell.length_b   1.000
_cell.length_c   1.000
_cell.angle_alpha   90.00
_cell.angle_beta   90.00
_cell.angle_gamma   90.00
#
_symmetry.space_group_name_H-M   'P 1'
#
loop_
_entity.id
_entity.type
_entity.pdbx_description
1 polymer ?
#
loop_
_entity_poly.entity_id
_entity_poly.type
_entity_poly.pdbx_seq_one_letter_code
_entity_poly.pdbx_strand_id
1 'polypeptide(L)'
;MRSSLRGESRTCRRVRCCWCTASGGAAARRPWLNHLVRAASHYASRQADLLAAGITYFGLLALFPVILLAVPIAGAVLSGQPELLRALILQIQVAVAGELGVDLVDAVLVALDQRGVIGVIGLLGLLYAGIGWLSKLRLAMQMIWRGTPDEPSFVKDFIQDLLSLLGLGGAILASLALTALATGLTSFVIDLVGLSEVPGIGVVTALLGILIAIAGGTPIFLWLFIRLPHVDAPVRALILDLVRLVARRHGGHHRGGGSA
;
A
#
# COMPACT_ATOMS: atom_id res chain seq x y z
N MET A 1 -29.86 -3.80 38.05
CA MET A 1 -28.54 -4.20 37.51
C MET A 1 -27.91 -3.07 36.69
N ARG A 2 -27.44 -1.98 37.33
CA ARG A 2 -26.94 -0.78 36.63
C ARG A 2 -25.89 -0.02 37.44
N SER A 3 -24.95 -0.74 38.06
CA SER A 3 -23.97 -0.14 39.00
C SER A 3 -22.50 -0.56 38.81
N SER A 4 -22.13 -1.42 37.85
CA SER A 4 -20.73 -1.88 37.72
C SER A 4 -19.83 -1.09 36.76
N LEU A 5 -20.35 -0.17 35.92
CA LEU A 5 -19.56 0.50 34.88
C LEU A 5 -18.86 1.81 35.33
N ARG A 6 -18.63 2.00 36.64
CA ARG A 6 -17.99 3.23 37.16
C ARG A 6 -16.51 3.06 37.55
N GLY A 7 -15.96 1.84 37.44
CA GLY A 7 -14.57 1.52 37.80
C GLY A 7 -13.53 1.67 36.67
N GLU A 8 -13.93 1.55 35.41
CA GLU A 8 -12.99 1.49 34.27
C GLU A 8 -12.34 2.84 33.89
N SER A 9 -12.93 3.95 34.34
CA SER A 9 -12.53 5.31 33.93
C SER A 9 -11.24 5.81 34.60
N ARG A 10 -10.84 5.21 35.73
CA ARG A 10 -9.62 5.62 36.47
C ARG A 10 -8.35 4.98 35.92
N THR A 11 -8.43 3.77 35.37
CA THR A 11 -7.27 3.04 34.85
C THR A 11 -6.77 3.62 33.52
N CYS A 12 -7.69 4.05 32.64
CA CYS A 12 -7.35 4.66 31.35
C CYS A 12 -6.70 6.05 31.47
N ARG A 13 -6.91 6.76 32.58
CA ARG A 13 -6.25 8.05 32.85
C ARG A 13 -4.80 7.87 33.35
N ARG A 14 -4.47 6.72 33.95
CA ARG A 14 -3.15 6.44 34.55
C ARG A 14 -2.09 6.08 33.51
N VAL A 15 -2.45 5.33 32.47
CA VAL A 15 -1.52 4.95 31.39
C VAL A 15 -1.19 6.15 30.48
N ARG A 16 -2.16 7.04 30.22
CA ARG A 16 -1.95 8.29 29.47
C ARG A 16 -0.97 9.26 30.13
N CYS A 17 -0.85 9.23 31.47
CA CYS A 17 0.08 10.09 32.19
C CYS A 17 1.54 9.64 32.07
N CYS A 18 1.82 8.33 32.03
CA CYS A 18 3.20 7.83 32.11
C CYS A 18 4.07 8.27 30.91
N TRP A 19 3.49 8.31 29.71
CA TRP A 19 4.19 8.77 28.50
C TRP A 19 4.28 10.31 28.38
N CYS A 20 3.28 11.05 28.89
CA CYS A 20 3.31 12.51 28.89
C CYS A 20 4.28 13.08 29.93
N THR A 21 4.46 12.42 31.08
CA THR A 21 5.37 12.90 32.13
C THR A 21 6.82 12.47 31.90
N ALA A 22 7.07 11.28 31.33
CA ALA A 22 8.43 10.82 31.06
C ALA A 22 9.17 11.61 29.96
N SER A 23 8.44 12.25 29.03
CA SER A 23 9.03 13.01 27.91
C SER A 23 9.17 14.52 28.16
N GLY A 24 8.54 15.04 29.22
CA GLY A 24 8.44 16.48 29.49
C GLY A 24 9.77 17.23 29.74
N GLY A 25 10.82 16.52 30.19
CA GLY A 25 12.11 17.15 30.51
C GLY A 25 13.11 17.27 29.34
N ALA A 26 13.02 16.37 28.36
CA ALA A 26 13.98 16.27 27.25
C ALA A 26 13.38 16.69 25.89
N ALA A 27 12.11 16.36 25.62
CA ALA A 27 11.45 16.72 24.35
C ALA A 27 11.15 18.23 24.22
N ALA A 28 11.06 18.95 25.34
CA ALA A 28 10.87 20.40 25.35
C ALA A 28 12.04 21.18 24.72
N ARG A 29 13.24 20.58 24.63
CA ARG A 29 14.45 21.26 24.13
C ARG A 29 14.65 21.15 22.61
N ARG A 30 13.91 20.28 21.91
CA ARG A 30 14.03 20.09 20.45
C ARG A 30 12.64 19.97 19.79
N PRO A 31 12.24 20.91 18.91
CA PRO A 31 10.90 20.92 18.31
C PRO A 31 10.55 19.63 17.56
N TRP A 32 11.50 19.03 16.84
CA TRP A 32 11.29 17.80 16.06
C TRP A 32 11.00 16.58 16.95
N LEU A 33 11.66 16.46 18.11
CA LEU A 33 11.40 15.37 19.08
C LEU A 33 10.00 15.50 19.68
N ASN A 34 9.57 16.73 20.01
CA ASN A 34 8.21 16.97 20.50
C ASN A 34 7.16 16.59 19.44
N HIS A 35 7.40 16.89 18.16
CA HIS A 35 6.51 16.46 17.09
C HIS A 35 6.43 14.94 16.95
N LEU A 36 7.57 14.24 17.00
CA LEU A 36 7.60 12.76 16.94
C LEU A 36 6.90 12.13 18.14
N VAL A 37 7.16 12.61 19.36
CA VAL A 37 6.50 12.08 20.58
C VAL A 37 5.00 12.32 20.54
N ARG A 38 4.55 13.49 20.07
CA ARG A 38 3.12 13.76 19.86
C ARG A 38 2.50 12.82 18.85
N ALA A 39 3.16 12.61 17.70
CA ALA A 39 2.68 11.68 16.67
C ALA A 39 2.61 10.24 17.19
N ALA A 40 3.65 9.76 17.90
CA ALA A 40 3.67 8.43 18.49
C ALA A 40 2.59 8.26 19.58
N SER A 41 2.39 9.28 20.43
CA SER A 41 1.34 9.25 21.45
C SER A 41 -0.07 9.23 20.83
N HIS A 42 -0.27 9.96 19.72
CA HIS A 42 -1.52 9.94 18.96
C HIS A 42 -1.76 8.56 18.34
N TYR A 43 -0.74 7.99 17.68
CA TYR A 43 -0.78 6.64 17.12
C TYR A 43 -1.17 5.58 18.16
N ALA A 44 -0.50 5.58 19.31
CA ALA A 44 -0.78 4.65 20.41
C ALA A 44 -2.19 4.89 21.01
N SER A 45 -2.63 6.14 21.14
CA SER A 45 -3.96 6.47 21.66
C SER A 45 -5.12 5.97 20.79
N ARG A 46 -4.83 5.70 19.50
CA ARG A 46 -5.79 5.20 18.51
C ARG A 46 -5.72 3.70 18.31
N GLN A 47 -4.93 2.97 19.11
CA GLN A 47 -4.73 1.52 18.95
C GLN A 47 -4.33 1.15 17.52
N ALA A 48 -3.48 1.98 16.90
CA ALA A 48 -3.14 1.83 15.50
C ALA A 48 -2.39 0.53 15.19
N ASP A 49 -1.72 -0.08 16.17
CA ASP A 49 -1.15 -1.43 16.05
C ASP A 49 -2.22 -2.50 15.79
N LEU A 50 -3.38 -2.42 16.46
CA LEU A 50 -4.51 -3.35 16.24
C LEU A 50 -5.15 -3.13 14.87
N LEU A 51 -5.27 -1.87 14.43
CA LEU A 51 -5.75 -1.54 13.09
C LEU A 51 -4.81 -2.10 12.03
N ALA A 52 -3.50 -1.92 12.20
CA ALA A 52 -2.49 -2.45 11.31
C ALA A 52 -2.53 -3.99 11.26
N ALA A 53 -2.62 -4.66 12.42
CA ALA A 53 -2.73 -6.11 12.51
C ALA A 53 -3.97 -6.65 11.76
N GLY A 54 -5.11 -5.94 11.87
CA GLY A 54 -6.31 -6.27 11.11
C GLY A 54 -6.09 -6.16 9.60
N ILE A 55 -5.52 -5.05 9.13
CA ILE A 55 -5.23 -4.84 7.70
C ILE A 55 -4.28 -5.91 7.16
N THR A 56 -3.22 -6.25 7.89
CA THR A 56 -2.26 -7.28 7.45
C THR A 56 -2.89 -8.66 7.40
N TYR A 57 -3.76 -9.00 8.37
CA TYR A 57 -4.49 -10.26 8.36
C TYR A 57 -5.40 -10.38 7.14
N PHE A 58 -6.19 -9.35 6.84
CA PHE A 58 -7.03 -9.34 5.63
C PHE A 58 -6.20 -9.35 4.34
N GLY A 59 -5.03 -8.69 4.33
CA GLY A 59 -4.10 -8.72 3.20
C GLY A 59 -3.54 -10.12 2.95
N LEU A 60 -3.14 -10.84 4.01
CA LEU A 60 -2.68 -12.23 3.92
C LEU A 60 -3.79 -13.15 3.41
N LEU A 61 -5.03 -12.99 3.89
CA LEU A 61 -6.17 -13.74 3.37
C LEU A 61 -6.44 -13.45 1.89
N ALA A 62 -6.22 -12.22 1.43
CA ALA A 62 -6.36 -11.85 0.03
C ALA A 62 -5.26 -12.44 -0.87
N LEU A 63 -4.12 -12.88 -0.34
CA LEU A 63 -3.08 -13.55 -1.13
C LEU A 63 -3.57 -14.87 -1.73
N PHE A 64 -4.41 -15.61 -1.02
CA PHE A 64 -4.89 -16.90 -1.50
C PHE A 64 -5.68 -16.77 -2.81
N PRO A 65 -6.72 -15.90 -2.91
CA PRO A 65 -7.36 -15.63 -4.19
C PRO A 65 -6.45 -15.04 -5.26
N VAL A 66 -5.47 -14.21 -4.90
CA VAL A 66 -4.48 -13.68 -5.87
C VAL A 66 -3.68 -14.81 -6.50
N ILE A 67 -3.16 -15.73 -5.70
CA ILE A 67 -2.40 -16.89 -6.19
C ILE A 67 -3.30 -17.78 -7.05
N LEU A 68 -4.53 -18.02 -6.59
CA LEU A 68 -5.51 -18.83 -7.31
C LEU A 68 -5.88 -18.20 -8.67
N LEU A 69 -5.93 -16.88 -8.77
CA LEU A 69 -6.12 -16.15 -10.03
C LEU A 69 -4.86 -16.10 -10.91
N ALA A 70 -3.66 -16.16 -10.31
CA ALA A 70 -2.40 -16.11 -11.05
C ALA A 70 -2.19 -17.34 -11.94
N VAL A 71 -2.58 -18.53 -11.47
CA VAL A 71 -2.43 -19.79 -12.22
C VAL A 71 -3.14 -19.78 -13.58
N PRO A 72 -4.44 -19.47 -13.69
CA PRO A 72 -5.13 -19.43 -14.98
C PRO A 72 -4.63 -18.31 -15.90
N ILE A 73 -4.19 -17.18 -15.33
CA ILE A 73 -3.52 -16.12 -16.10
C ILE A 73 -2.21 -16.64 -16.70
N ALA A 74 -1.37 -17.27 -15.88
CA ALA A 74 -0.12 -17.89 -16.34
C ALA A 74 -0.39 -18.98 -17.38
N GLY A 75 -1.38 -19.85 -17.15
CA GLY A 75 -1.79 -20.88 -18.08
C GLY A 75 -2.27 -20.34 -19.43
N ALA A 76 -3.03 -19.23 -19.42
CA ALA A 76 -3.42 -18.55 -20.65
C ALA A 76 -2.20 -18.03 -21.42
N VAL A 77 -1.24 -17.41 -20.74
CA VAL A 77 0.00 -16.93 -21.35
C VAL A 77 0.86 -18.10 -21.88
N LEU A 78 1.02 -19.16 -21.10
CA LEU A 78 1.85 -20.33 -21.44
C LEU A 78 1.23 -21.21 -22.54
N SER A 79 -0.10 -21.19 -22.72
CA SER A 79 -0.76 -21.92 -23.80
C SER A 79 -0.27 -21.54 -25.20
N GLY A 80 0.27 -20.32 -25.36
CA GLY A 80 0.91 -19.89 -26.60
C GLY A 80 2.37 -20.33 -26.75
N GLN A 81 2.99 -20.93 -25.72
CA GLN A 81 4.42 -21.26 -25.68
C GLN A 81 4.67 -22.59 -24.93
N PRO A 82 4.38 -23.75 -25.56
CA PRO A 82 4.48 -25.06 -24.90
C PRO A 82 5.89 -25.42 -24.41
N GLU A 83 6.93 -24.86 -25.02
CA GLU A 83 8.32 -25.08 -24.57
C GLU A 83 8.62 -24.42 -23.22
N LEU A 84 8.04 -23.26 -22.92
CA LEU A 84 8.15 -22.62 -21.60
C LEU A 84 7.45 -23.42 -20.51
N LEU A 85 6.31 -24.03 -20.83
CA LEU A 85 5.61 -24.91 -19.89
C LEU A 85 6.44 -26.14 -19.56
N ARG A 86 7.08 -26.76 -20.56
CA ARG A 86 7.99 -27.90 -20.34
C ARG A 86 9.20 -27.50 -19.50
N ALA A 87 9.82 -26.36 -19.80
CA ALA A 87 10.94 -25.83 -19.01
C ALA A 87 10.54 -25.63 -17.54
N LEU A 88 9.37 -25.03 -17.29
CA LEU A 88 8.84 -24.84 -15.94
C LEU A 88 8.65 -26.17 -15.19
N ILE A 89 8.05 -27.17 -15.83
CA ILE A 89 7.81 -28.50 -15.23
C ILE A 89 9.14 -29.18 -14.89
N LEU A 90 10.10 -29.18 -15.82
CA LEU A 90 11.43 -29.74 -15.57
C LEU A 90 12.13 -29.04 -14.40
N GLN A 91 11.98 -27.72 -14.30
CA GLN A 91 12.60 -26.94 -13.23
C GLN A 91 11.96 -27.21 -11.86
N ILE A 92 10.65 -27.45 -11.82
CA ILE A 92 9.96 -27.91 -10.59
C ILE A 92 10.49 -29.27 -10.16
N GLN A 93 10.62 -30.22 -11.08
CA GLN A 93 11.12 -31.57 -10.79
C GLN A 93 12.58 -31.58 -10.32
N VAL A 94 13.39 -30.62 -10.79
CA VAL A 94 14.78 -30.44 -10.32
C VAL A 94 14.83 -29.74 -8.96
N ALA A 95 13.94 -28.78 -8.70
CA ALA A 95 13.91 -28.02 -7.45
C ALA A 95 13.33 -28.80 -6.28
N VAL A 96 12.36 -29.69 -6.54
CA VAL A 96 11.66 -30.50 -5.54
C VAL A 96 11.78 -31.96 -5.93
N ALA A 97 12.71 -32.67 -5.29
CA ALA A 97 12.92 -34.09 -5.53
C ALA A 97 11.88 -34.96 -4.80
N GLY A 98 11.54 -36.10 -5.40
CA GLY A 98 10.64 -37.11 -4.81
C GLY A 98 9.17 -36.93 -5.16
N GLU A 99 8.31 -37.64 -4.44
CA GLU A 99 6.85 -37.72 -4.66
C GLU A 99 6.17 -36.34 -4.62
N LEU A 100 6.66 -35.44 -3.76
CA LEU A 100 6.20 -34.04 -3.68
C LEU A 100 6.37 -33.27 -4.99
N GLY A 101 7.41 -33.57 -5.78
CA GLY A 101 7.62 -32.92 -7.08
C GLY A 101 6.62 -33.40 -8.13
N VAL A 102 6.25 -34.69 -8.09
CA VAL A 102 5.24 -35.29 -8.97
C VAL A 102 3.86 -34.71 -8.63
N ASP A 103 3.50 -34.67 -7.34
CA ASP A 103 2.24 -34.08 -6.87
C ASP A 103 2.11 -32.60 -7.25
N LEU A 104 3.20 -31.82 -7.18
CA LEU A 104 3.20 -30.43 -7.61
C LEU A 104 2.94 -30.30 -9.11
N VAL A 105 3.56 -31.13 -9.93
CA VAL A 105 3.37 -31.11 -11.39
C VAL A 105 1.94 -31.49 -11.74
N ASP A 106 1.39 -32.54 -11.13
CA ASP A 106 0.00 -32.94 -11.33
C ASP A 106 -0.99 -31.85 -10.88
N ALA A 107 -0.74 -31.21 -9.75
CA ALA A 107 -1.54 -30.08 -9.30
C ALA A 107 -1.51 -28.91 -10.30
N VAL A 108 -0.33 -28.60 -10.88
CA VAL A 108 -0.20 -27.58 -11.92
C VAL A 108 -0.98 -27.99 -13.18
N LEU A 109 -0.87 -29.23 -13.64
CA LEU A 109 -1.57 -29.72 -14.84
C LEU A 109 -3.10 -29.68 -14.65
N VAL A 110 -3.60 -30.14 -13.50
CA VAL A 110 -5.03 -30.05 -13.13
C VAL A 110 -5.48 -28.60 -13.11
N ALA A 111 -4.66 -27.69 -12.56
CA ALA A 111 -5.01 -26.29 -12.49
C ALA A 111 -5.03 -25.61 -13.88
N LEU A 112 -4.20 -26.07 -14.83
CA LEU A 112 -4.21 -25.61 -16.22
C LEU A 112 -5.42 -26.13 -17.01
N ASP A 113 -5.86 -27.35 -16.73
CA ASP A 113 -7.05 -27.95 -17.33
C ASP A 113 -8.32 -27.26 -16.81
N GLN A 114 -8.41 -27.06 -15.49
CA GLN A 114 -9.54 -26.40 -14.83
C GLN A 114 -9.41 -24.87 -14.75
N ARG A 115 -8.55 -24.27 -15.58
CA ARG A 115 -8.23 -22.83 -15.55
C ARG A 115 -9.45 -21.90 -15.56
N GLY A 116 -10.52 -22.30 -16.25
CA GLY A 116 -11.76 -21.51 -16.31
C GLY A 116 -12.45 -21.41 -14.95
N VAL A 117 -12.69 -22.57 -14.31
CA VAL A 117 -13.38 -22.64 -13.02
C VAL A 117 -12.53 -22.00 -11.92
N ILE A 118 -11.24 -22.34 -11.89
CA ILE A 118 -10.28 -21.78 -10.93
C ILE A 118 -10.18 -20.27 -11.13
N GLY A 119 -10.11 -19.78 -12.37
CA GLY A 119 -10.07 -18.35 -12.67
C GLY A 119 -11.30 -17.59 -12.16
N VAL A 120 -12.50 -18.14 -12.34
CA VAL A 120 -13.74 -17.53 -11.83
C VAL A 120 -13.76 -17.50 -10.30
N ILE A 121 -13.42 -18.61 -9.64
CA ILE A 121 -13.36 -18.69 -8.17
C ILE A 121 -12.32 -17.71 -7.62
N GLY A 122 -11.14 -17.63 -8.26
CA GLY A 122 -10.06 -16.73 -7.89
C GLY A 122 -10.46 -15.27 -8.05
N LEU A 123 -11.12 -14.94 -9.15
CA LEU A 123 -11.60 -13.57 -9.41
C LEU A 123 -12.68 -13.15 -8.40
N LEU A 124 -13.67 -14.01 -8.15
CA LEU A 124 -14.74 -13.72 -7.18
C LEU A 124 -14.19 -13.63 -5.76
N GLY A 125 -13.29 -14.55 -5.39
CA GLY A 125 -12.59 -14.53 -4.11
C GLY A 125 -11.73 -13.27 -3.94
N LEU A 126 -11.04 -12.84 -5.00
CA LEU A 126 -10.21 -11.65 -5.00
C LEU A 126 -11.04 -10.38 -4.86
N LEU A 127 -12.16 -10.28 -5.57
CA LEU A 127 -13.08 -9.16 -5.44
C LEU A 127 -13.65 -9.10 -4.03
N TYR A 128 -14.12 -10.23 -3.49
CA TYR A 128 -14.67 -10.31 -2.14
C TYR A 128 -13.64 -9.92 -1.07
N ALA A 129 -12.47 -10.57 -1.08
CA ALA A 129 -11.40 -10.31 -0.11
C ALA A 129 -10.80 -8.91 -0.27
N GLY A 130 -10.62 -8.46 -1.52
CA GLY A 130 -10.04 -7.15 -1.85
C GLY A 130 -10.94 -5.99 -1.44
N ILE A 131 -12.26 -6.09 -1.68
CA ILE A 131 -13.23 -5.09 -1.21
C ILE A 131 -13.19 -5.04 0.32
N GLY A 132 -13.24 -6.20 0.99
CA GLY A 132 -13.16 -6.27 2.45
C GLY A 132 -11.87 -5.63 3.01
N TRP A 133 -10.73 -5.91 2.39
CA TRP A 133 -9.45 -5.31 2.77
C TRP A 133 -9.45 -3.78 2.63
N LEU A 134 -9.92 -3.26 1.49
CA LEU A 134 -10.03 -1.81 1.26
C LEU A 134 -11.00 -1.13 2.23
N SER A 135 -12.16 -1.76 2.51
CA SER A 135 -13.11 -1.22 3.49
C SER A 135 -12.46 -1.07 4.88
N LYS A 136 -11.68 -2.06 5.33
CA LYS A 136 -10.98 -2.02 6.63
C LYS A 136 -9.82 -1.04 6.63
N LEU A 137 -9.08 -0.95 5.54
CA LEU A 137 -8.00 0.01 5.37
C LEU A 137 -8.53 1.45 5.38
N ARG A 138 -9.63 1.74 4.66
CA ARG A 138 -10.32 3.04 4.70
C ARG A 138 -10.78 3.38 6.11
N LEU A 139 -11.43 2.44 6.80
CA LEU A 139 -11.91 2.65 8.17
C LEU A 139 -10.76 2.94 9.14
N ALA A 140 -9.65 2.19 9.06
CA ALA A 140 -8.46 2.44 9.86
C ALA A 140 -7.87 3.82 9.59
N MET A 141 -7.81 4.22 8.32
CA MET A 141 -7.28 5.53 7.93
C MET A 141 -8.16 6.67 8.46
N GLN A 142 -9.49 6.55 8.34
CA GLN A 142 -10.44 7.52 8.93
C GLN A 142 -10.28 7.59 10.45
N MET A 143 -10.12 6.45 11.13
CA MET A 143 -9.94 6.39 12.58
C MET A 143 -8.65 7.09 13.05
N ILE A 144 -7.57 6.99 12.29
CA ILE A 144 -6.27 7.61 12.62
C ILE A 144 -6.30 9.12 12.36
N TRP A 145 -6.92 9.55 11.26
CA TRP A 145 -6.89 10.94 10.79
C TRP A 145 -8.02 11.80 11.37
N ARG A 146 -9.27 11.34 11.28
CA ARG A 146 -10.47 12.09 11.72
C ARG A 146 -10.87 11.74 13.14
N GLY A 147 -10.53 10.53 13.59
CA GLY A 147 -10.84 10.06 14.93
C GLY A 147 -12.26 9.53 15.13
N THR A 148 -13.15 9.79 14.19
CA THR A 148 -14.48 9.18 14.05
C THR A 148 -14.63 8.75 12.59
N PRO A 149 -15.04 7.50 12.30
CA PRO A 149 -15.39 7.09 10.96
C PRO A 149 -16.63 7.85 10.48
N ASP A 150 -16.75 8.02 9.16
CA ASP A 150 -17.95 8.62 8.55
C ASP A 150 -19.17 7.70 8.75
N GLU A 151 -20.38 8.23 8.59
CA GLU A 151 -21.60 7.42 8.66
C GLU A 151 -21.59 6.34 7.56
N PRO A 152 -21.86 5.07 7.92
CA PRO A 152 -21.74 3.95 6.99
C PRO A 152 -22.81 4.05 5.90
N SER A 153 -22.37 4.01 4.65
CA SER A 153 -23.27 4.05 3.48
C SER A 153 -22.97 2.86 2.58
N PHE A 154 -23.71 1.77 2.75
CA PHE A 154 -23.39 0.46 2.14
C PHE A 154 -23.07 0.55 0.63
N VAL A 155 -23.93 1.20 -0.15
CA VAL A 155 -23.79 1.28 -1.61
C VAL A 155 -22.62 2.17 -2.03
N LYS A 156 -22.48 3.36 -1.45
CA LYS A 156 -21.42 4.31 -1.80
C LYS A 156 -20.06 3.75 -1.40
N ASP A 157 -19.97 3.18 -0.19
CA ASP A 157 -18.74 2.61 0.34
C ASP A 157 -18.26 1.42 -0.50
N PHE A 158 -19.19 0.54 -0.89
CA PHE A 158 -18.92 -0.60 -1.76
C PHE A 158 -18.44 -0.18 -3.16
N ILE A 159 -19.14 0.78 -3.80
CA ILE A 159 -18.75 1.27 -5.13
C ILE A 159 -17.37 1.92 -5.08
N GLN A 160 -17.09 2.71 -4.05
CA GLN A 160 -15.78 3.36 -3.88
C GLN A 160 -14.66 2.35 -3.66
N ASP A 161 -14.91 1.33 -2.83
CA ASP A 161 -13.93 0.27 -2.58
C ASP A 161 -13.69 -0.54 -3.86
N LEU A 162 -14.74 -0.85 -4.62
CA LEU A 162 -14.63 -1.53 -5.91
C LEU A 162 -13.84 -0.69 -6.93
N LEU A 163 -14.14 0.61 -7.08
CA LEU A 163 -13.36 1.50 -7.94
C LEU A 163 -11.90 1.60 -7.50
N SER A 164 -11.65 1.63 -6.19
CA SER A 164 -10.30 1.69 -5.64
C SER A 164 -9.55 0.38 -5.89
N LEU A 165 -10.24 -0.76 -5.80
CA LEU A 165 -9.67 -2.07 -6.10
C LEU A 165 -9.31 -2.21 -7.57
N LEU A 166 -10.22 -1.82 -8.46
CA LEU A 166 -10.00 -1.83 -9.91
C LEU A 166 -8.89 -0.84 -10.31
N GLY A 167 -8.86 0.34 -9.70
CA GLY A 167 -7.81 1.33 -9.93
C GLY A 167 -6.44 0.82 -9.48
N LEU A 168 -6.35 0.18 -8.31
CA LEU A 168 -5.10 -0.42 -7.83
C LEU A 168 -4.66 -1.60 -8.70
N GLY A 169 -5.57 -2.51 -9.05
CA GLY A 169 -5.28 -3.63 -9.94
C GLY A 169 -4.84 -3.17 -11.32
N GLY A 170 -5.57 -2.21 -11.92
CA GLY A 170 -5.21 -1.60 -13.20
C GLY A 170 -3.87 -0.88 -13.16
N ALA A 171 -3.56 -0.17 -12.06
CA ALA A 171 -2.27 0.47 -11.86
C ALA A 171 -1.11 -0.52 -11.77
N ILE A 172 -1.30 -1.64 -11.07
CA ILE A 172 -0.31 -2.73 -11.01
C ILE A 172 -0.09 -3.32 -12.41
N LEU A 173 -1.17 -3.63 -13.14
CA LEU A 173 -1.08 -4.16 -14.50
C LEU A 173 -0.40 -3.17 -15.46
N ALA A 174 -0.72 -1.88 -15.37
CA ALA A 174 -0.08 -0.84 -16.16
C ALA A 174 1.43 -0.73 -15.85
N SER A 175 1.81 -0.83 -14.57
CA SER A 175 3.22 -0.83 -14.15
C SER A 175 3.98 -2.05 -14.70
N LEU A 176 3.37 -3.23 -14.64
CA LEU A 176 3.94 -4.44 -15.23
C LEU A 176 4.08 -4.33 -16.75
N ALA A 177 3.05 -3.83 -17.44
CA ALA A 177 3.10 -3.61 -18.88
C ALA A 177 4.19 -2.60 -19.27
N LEU A 178 4.29 -1.48 -18.54
CA LEU A 178 5.33 -0.48 -18.75
C LEU A 178 6.73 -1.08 -18.54
N THR A 179 6.90 -1.91 -17.51
CA THR A 179 8.17 -2.59 -17.23
C THR A 179 8.53 -3.57 -18.34
N ALA A 180 7.58 -4.39 -18.81
CA ALA A 180 7.80 -5.35 -19.89
C ALA A 180 8.16 -4.64 -21.20
N LEU A 181 7.42 -3.59 -21.55
CA LEU A 181 7.68 -2.78 -22.75
C LEU A 181 9.04 -2.08 -22.66
N ALA A 182 9.37 -1.47 -21.53
CA ALA A 182 10.65 -0.82 -21.33
C ALA A 182 11.80 -1.82 -21.42
N THR A 183 11.66 -3.00 -20.83
CA THR A 183 12.68 -4.05 -20.89
C THR A 183 12.88 -4.54 -22.32
N GLY A 184 11.79 -4.82 -23.04
CA GLY A 184 11.84 -5.28 -24.44
C GLY A 184 12.40 -4.22 -25.41
N LEU A 185 12.04 -2.95 -25.24
CA LEU A 185 12.62 -1.86 -26.03
C LEU A 185 14.10 -1.66 -25.72
N THR A 186 14.48 -1.77 -24.45
CA THR A 186 15.88 -1.66 -24.02
C THR A 186 16.73 -2.76 -24.63
N SER A 187 16.29 -4.03 -24.56
CA SER A 187 17.01 -5.14 -25.18
C SER A 187 17.09 -4.99 -26.69
N PHE A 188 15.99 -4.62 -27.34
CA PHE A 188 15.96 -4.41 -28.80
C PHE A 188 16.94 -3.32 -29.25
N VAL A 189 17.01 -2.18 -28.54
CA VAL A 189 17.93 -1.10 -28.88
C VAL A 189 19.40 -1.49 -28.63
N ILE A 190 19.68 -2.22 -27.54
CA ILE A 190 21.04 -2.68 -27.24
C ILE A 190 21.54 -3.65 -28.32
N ASP A 191 20.68 -4.60 -28.72
CA ASP A 191 21.01 -5.59 -29.75
C ASP A 191 21.16 -4.94 -31.13
N LEU A 192 20.29 -3.97 -31.48
CA LEU A 192 20.29 -3.32 -32.78
C LEU A 192 21.51 -2.41 -33.00
N VAL A 193 21.97 -1.73 -31.95
CA VAL A 193 23.11 -0.81 -32.02
C VAL A 193 24.44 -1.52 -31.65
N GLY A 194 24.38 -2.78 -31.21
CA GLY A 194 25.57 -3.58 -30.88
C GLY A 194 26.32 -3.08 -29.64
N LEU A 195 25.61 -2.44 -28.69
CA LEU A 195 26.21 -1.90 -27.46
C LEU A 195 26.42 -2.96 -26.36
N SER A 196 26.21 -4.24 -26.67
CA SER A 196 26.33 -5.35 -25.73
C SER A 196 27.70 -5.47 -25.08
N GLU A 197 28.77 -5.05 -25.76
CA GLU A 197 30.15 -5.13 -25.25
C GLU A 197 30.67 -3.82 -24.63
N VAL A 198 29.86 -2.75 -24.57
CA VAL A 198 30.32 -1.46 -24.03
C VAL A 198 30.36 -1.50 -22.50
N PRO A 199 31.53 -1.32 -21.86
CA PRO A 199 31.63 -1.28 -20.41
C PRO A 199 30.84 -0.09 -19.86
N GLY A 200 29.81 -0.37 -19.06
CA GLY A 200 28.95 0.64 -18.42
C GLY A 200 27.48 0.63 -18.87
N ILE A 201 27.13 -0.08 -19.96
CA ILE A 201 25.73 -0.16 -20.43
C ILE A 201 24.81 -0.74 -19.35
N GLY A 202 25.28 -1.73 -18.60
CA GLY A 202 24.54 -2.35 -17.50
C GLY A 202 24.22 -1.39 -16.36
N VAL A 203 25.08 -0.41 -16.09
CA VAL A 203 24.83 0.61 -15.07
C VAL A 203 23.76 1.59 -15.56
N VAL A 204 23.82 1.99 -16.83
CA VAL A 204 22.83 2.89 -17.43
C VAL A 204 21.45 2.23 -17.49
N THR A 205 21.37 0.96 -17.90
CA THR A 205 20.10 0.22 -17.93
C THR A 205 19.55 -0.03 -16.52
N ALA A 206 20.41 -0.31 -15.54
CA ALA A 206 19.99 -0.42 -14.14
C ALA A 206 19.44 0.91 -13.60
N LEU A 207 20.12 2.04 -13.85
CA LEU A 207 19.64 3.36 -13.46
C LEU A 207 18.31 3.71 -14.14
N LEU A 208 18.17 3.40 -15.43
CA LEU A 208 16.93 3.60 -16.17
C LEU A 208 15.79 2.74 -15.57
N GLY A 209 16.06 1.49 -15.23
CA GLY A 209 15.11 0.59 -14.57
C GLY A 209 14.65 1.14 -13.21
N ILE A 210 15.58 1.63 -12.38
CA ILE A 210 15.25 2.30 -11.11
C ILE A 210 14.38 3.53 -11.36
N LEU A 211 14.71 4.35 -12.36
CA LEU A 211 13.95 5.55 -12.69
C LEU A 211 12.51 5.20 -13.11
N ILE A 212 12.34 4.16 -13.92
CA ILE A 212 11.02 3.65 -14.34
C ILE A 212 10.26 3.09 -13.14
N ALA A 213 10.92 2.35 -12.25
CA ALA A 213 10.29 1.83 -11.03
C ALA A 213 9.79 2.96 -10.11
N ILE A 214 10.59 4.02 -9.93
CA ILE A 214 10.17 5.21 -9.17
C ILE A 214 9.03 5.93 -9.89
N ALA A 215 9.13 6.13 -11.20
CA ALA A 215 8.13 6.81 -12.01
C ALA A 215 6.79 6.06 -12.06
N GLY A 216 6.82 4.72 -12.04
CA GLY A 216 5.64 3.86 -11.97
C GLY A 216 5.06 3.78 -10.57
N GLY A 217 5.90 3.66 -9.53
CA GLY A 217 5.46 3.51 -8.14
C GLY A 217 4.92 4.80 -7.53
N THR A 218 5.52 5.96 -7.83
CA THR A 218 5.13 7.26 -7.29
C THR A 218 3.66 7.62 -7.54
N PRO A 219 3.12 7.57 -8.77
CA PRO A 219 1.72 7.91 -9.03
C PRO A 219 0.75 6.93 -8.36
N ILE A 220 1.10 5.64 -8.29
CA ILE A 220 0.27 4.62 -7.61
C ILE A 220 0.19 4.92 -6.12
N PHE A 221 1.35 5.19 -5.51
CA PHE A 221 1.44 5.56 -4.10
C PHE A 221 0.69 6.85 -3.79
N LEU A 222 0.87 7.88 -4.63
CA LEU A 222 0.20 9.16 -4.47
C LEU A 222 -1.32 9.02 -4.62
N TRP A 223 -1.75 8.24 -5.61
CA TRP A 223 -3.17 7.95 -5.84
C TRP A 223 -3.77 7.20 -4.65
N LEU A 224 -3.09 6.17 -4.13
CA LEU A 224 -3.51 5.44 -2.93
C LEU A 224 -3.65 6.38 -1.74
N PHE A 225 -2.64 7.22 -1.50
CA PHE A 225 -2.62 8.15 -0.36
C PHE A 225 -3.66 9.27 -0.48
N ILE A 226 -4.04 9.70 -1.69
CA ILE A 226 -5.06 10.72 -1.88
C ILE A 226 -6.47 10.10 -1.82
N ARG A 227 -6.66 8.93 -2.45
CA ARG A 227 -7.99 8.32 -2.56
C ARG A 227 -8.44 7.60 -1.30
N LEU A 228 -7.57 6.83 -0.63
CA LEU A 228 -8.01 5.98 0.49
C LEU A 228 -8.42 6.74 1.74
N PRO A 229 -7.67 7.77 2.20
CA PRO A 229 -8.04 8.43 3.43
C PRO A 229 -9.42 9.06 3.39
N HIS A 230 -9.96 9.36 2.19
CA HIS A 230 -11.14 10.23 2.04
C HIS A 230 -11.05 11.46 2.95
N VAL A 231 -9.82 11.87 3.28
CA VAL A 231 -9.58 13.03 4.10
C VAL A 231 -9.75 14.15 3.10
N ASP A 232 -10.81 14.93 3.30
CA ASP A 232 -10.82 16.31 2.86
C ASP A 232 -9.68 16.94 3.63
N ALA A 233 -8.43 16.71 3.21
CA ALA A 233 -7.34 17.55 3.60
C ALA A 233 -7.63 18.77 2.75
N PRO A 234 -8.14 19.87 3.32
CA PRO A 234 -8.22 21.09 2.56
C PRO A 234 -6.77 21.45 2.27
N VAL A 235 -6.24 20.97 1.15
CA VAL A 235 -4.93 21.35 0.63
C VAL A 235 -4.90 22.88 0.54
N ARG A 236 -6.08 23.47 0.24
CA ARG A 236 -6.38 24.89 0.39
C ARG A 236 -6.21 25.45 1.79
N ALA A 237 -6.68 24.82 2.87
CA ALA A 237 -6.48 25.35 4.22
C ALA A 237 -5.03 25.18 4.69
N LEU A 238 -4.34 24.11 4.28
CA LEU A 238 -2.92 23.92 4.58
C LEU A 238 -2.07 24.98 3.87
N ILE A 239 -2.36 25.26 2.59
CA ILE A 239 -1.74 26.36 1.83
C ILE A 239 -2.12 27.73 2.40
N LEU A 240 -3.39 27.95 2.75
CA LEU A 240 -3.85 29.21 3.35
C LEU A 240 -3.25 29.47 4.73
N ASP A 241 -3.07 28.44 5.57
CA ASP A 241 -2.41 28.60 6.86
C ASP A 241 -0.91 28.86 6.69
N LEU A 242 -0.26 28.22 5.71
CA LEU A 242 1.13 28.49 5.39
C LEU A 242 1.32 29.93 4.88
N VAL A 243 0.43 30.40 4.00
CA VAL A 243 0.41 31.78 3.51
C VAL A 243 0.13 32.77 4.65
N ARG A 244 -0.80 32.47 5.57
CA ARG A 244 -1.10 33.31 6.74
C ARG A 244 0.04 33.35 7.75
N LEU A 245 0.79 32.26 7.91
CA LEU A 245 1.98 32.19 8.76
C LEU A 245 3.14 33.00 8.16
N VAL A 246 3.35 32.91 6.84
CA VAL A 246 4.35 33.71 6.12
C VAL A 246 3.98 35.20 6.15
N ALA A 247 2.72 35.55 5.93
CA ALA A 247 2.23 36.93 5.99
C ALA A 247 2.37 37.54 7.40
N ARG A 248 2.09 36.77 8.46
CA ARG A 248 2.29 37.22 9.85
C ARG A 248 3.76 37.42 10.21
N ARG A 249 4.68 36.67 9.60
CA ARG A 249 6.13 36.82 9.82
C ARG A 249 6.69 38.13 9.25
N HIS A 250 6.06 38.69 8.20
CA HIS A 250 6.49 39.94 7.59
C HIS A 250 5.82 41.21 8.15
N GLY A 251 4.69 41.11 8.85
CA GLY A 251 3.96 42.26 9.42
C GLY A 251 4.42 42.75 10.80
N GLY A 252 5.48 42.18 11.37
CA GLY A 252 5.85 42.37 12.78
C GLY A 252 6.83 43.50 13.12
N HIS A 253 7.25 44.35 12.18
CA HIS A 253 8.39 45.28 12.40
C HIS A 253 8.07 46.78 12.51
N HIS A 254 6.81 47.17 12.79
CA HIS A 254 6.47 48.59 13.03
C HIS A 254 5.62 48.80 14.29
N ARG A 255 6.20 48.57 15.47
CA ARG A 255 5.78 49.23 16.71
C ARG A 255 6.99 49.51 17.59
N GLY A 256 7.60 50.67 17.38
CA GLY A 256 8.61 51.24 18.26
C GLY A 256 8.84 52.70 17.90
N GLY A 257 8.47 53.61 18.80
CA GLY A 257 8.78 55.03 18.70
C GLY A 257 7.56 55.93 18.84
N GLY A 258 7.28 56.41 20.06
CA GLY A 258 6.23 57.37 20.31
C GLY A 258 5.94 57.60 21.79
N SER A 259 7.00 57.80 22.60
CA SER A 259 6.92 58.36 23.94
C SER A 259 6.98 59.88 23.85
N ALA A 260 5.91 60.55 24.29
CA ALA A 260 5.89 61.94 24.74
C ALA A 260 4.72 62.09 25.71
#